data_AF-A0A7C3F2P4-F1
#
_entry.id   AF-A0A7C3F2P4-F1
#
_cell.length_a   1.000
_cell.length_b   1.000
_cell.length_c   1.000
_cell.angle_alpha   90.00
_cell.angle_beta   90.00
_cell.angle_gamma   90.00
#
_symmetry.space_group_name_H-M   'P 1'
#
loop_
_entity.id
_entity.type
_entity.pdbx_description
1 polymer ?
#
loop_
_entity_poly.entity_id
_entity_poly.type
_entity_poly.pdbx_seq_one_letter_code
_entity_poly.pdbx_strand_id
1 'polypeptide(L)'
;MWKWTSNWFFKISSGRVALAALVIFLLFTALVLPDQAAKLETATGIRESPDTSFIYSANDLYQMADAYGAEGRAAYIRARFSFDLVFPLVFTFFLVTAISWVYAHVFPTESAWRHANLVPLSGMVFDYLENLSASLVMLRYPQRTAVVDWLAPVFTLIKWVFISVSVLLLVAGFLQWMRAKKEVDL
;
A
#
# COMPACT_ATOMS: atom_id res chain seq x y z
N MET A 1 13.64 19.13 1.63
CA MET A 1 12.31 18.57 1.29
C MET A 1 11.84 17.53 2.32
N TRP A 2 12.54 16.40 2.50
CA TRP A 2 12.08 15.31 3.37
C TRP A 2 11.86 15.65 4.86
N LYS A 3 12.76 16.44 5.46
CA LYS A 3 12.58 16.92 6.85
C LYS A 3 11.30 17.74 7.01
N TRP A 4 10.96 18.56 6.02
CA TRP A 4 9.76 19.38 6.03
C TRP A 4 8.50 18.52 5.96
N THR A 5 8.47 17.54 5.04
CA THR A 5 7.34 16.61 4.90
C THR A 5 7.11 15.79 6.17
N SER A 6 8.17 15.21 6.73
CA SER A 6 8.08 14.43 7.97
C SER A 6 7.55 15.28 9.13
N ASN A 7 8.07 16.50 9.30
CA ASN A 7 7.60 17.42 10.33
C ASN A 7 6.15 17.86 10.12
N TRP A 8 5.71 18.03 8.88
CA TRP A 8 4.31 18.33 8.58
C TRP A 8 3.39 17.20 9.03
N PHE A 9 3.77 15.94 8.78
CA PHE A 9 3.01 14.79 9.27
C PHE A 9 2.88 14.76 10.79
N PHE A 10 3.95 15.07 11.53
CA PHE A 10 3.85 15.20 13.00
C PHE A 10 2.88 16.30 13.43
N LYS A 11 2.81 17.43 12.71
CA LYS A 11 1.92 18.54 13.06
C LYS A 11 0.44 18.21 12.88
N ILE A 12 0.10 17.46 11.83
CA ILE A 12 -1.30 17.08 11.56
C ILE A 12 -1.75 15.85 12.36
N SER A 13 -0.81 15.06 12.85
CA SER A 13 -1.10 13.78 13.49
C SER A 13 -1.45 13.95 14.97
N SER A 14 -2.61 13.44 15.34
CA SER A 14 -3.04 13.27 16.73
C SER A 14 -3.69 11.89 16.87
N GLY A 15 -3.89 11.41 18.10
CA GLY A 15 -4.55 10.12 18.33
C GLY A 15 -5.95 10.06 17.72
N ARG A 16 -6.68 11.18 17.71
CA ARG A 16 -8.00 11.29 17.07
C ARG A 16 -7.91 11.19 15.54
N VAL A 17 -6.91 11.84 14.94
CA VAL A 17 -6.68 11.78 13.49
C VAL A 17 -6.27 10.38 13.06
N ALA A 18 -5.34 9.75 13.79
CA ALA A 18 -4.92 8.37 13.53
C ALA A 18 -6.09 7.38 13.68
N LEU A 19 -6.95 7.55 14.71
CA LEU A 19 -8.14 6.74 14.89
C LEU A 19 -9.17 6.96 13.76
N ALA A 20 -9.42 8.21 13.36
CA ALA A 20 -10.30 8.50 12.24
C ALA A 20 -9.77 7.88 10.94
N ALA A 21 -8.46 7.99 10.67
CA ALA A 21 -7.82 7.37 9.53
C ALA A 21 -7.94 5.84 9.55
N LEU A 22 -7.77 5.22 10.72
CA LEU A 22 -7.99 3.78 10.91
C LEU A 22 -9.44 3.39 10.60
N VAL A 23 -10.42 4.13 11.12
CA VAL A 23 -11.85 3.85 10.86
C VAL A 23 -12.15 3.98 9.37
N ILE A 24 -11.66 5.03 8.70
CA ILE A 24 -11.82 5.20 7.26
C ILE A 24 -11.19 4.03 6.49
N PHE A 25 -9.97 3.62 6.87
CA PHE A 25 -9.31 2.47 6.26
C PHE A 25 -10.09 1.17 6.43
N LEU A 26 -10.60 0.90 7.64
CA LEU A 26 -11.41 -0.29 7.91
C LEU A 26 -12.74 -0.27 7.16
N LEU A 27 -13.42 0.88 7.11
CA LEU A 27 -14.66 1.03 6.35
C LEU A 27 -14.42 0.86 4.86
N PHE A 28 -13.37 1.47 4.31
CA PHE A 28 -13.01 1.29 2.90
C PHE A 28 -12.74 -0.18 2.59
N THR A 29 -11.95 -0.84 3.44
CA THR A 29 -11.62 -2.27 3.30
C THR A 29 -12.88 -3.14 3.34
N ALA A 30 -13.78 -2.90 4.30
CA ALA A 30 -14.97 -3.71 4.49
C ALA A 30 -16.07 -3.47 3.46
N LEU A 31 -16.21 -2.24 2.96
CA LEU A 31 -17.32 -1.84 2.08
C LEU A 31 -16.94 -1.87 0.60
N VAL A 32 -15.67 -1.64 0.25
CA VAL A 32 -15.23 -1.51 -1.15
C VAL A 32 -14.59 -2.81 -1.65
N LEU A 33 -13.66 -3.41 -0.90
CA LEU A 33 -12.89 -4.55 -1.42
C LEU A 33 -13.73 -5.80 -1.74
N PRO A 34 -14.73 -6.21 -0.93
CA PRO A 34 -15.54 -7.39 -1.26
C PRO A 34 -16.30 -7.25 -2.57
N ASP A 35 -16.92 -6.09 -2.81
CA ASP A 35 -17.65 -5.80 -4.05
C ASP A 35 -16.71 -5.80 -5.27
N GLN A 36 -15.52 -5.22 -5.11
CA GLN A 36 -14.53 -5.18 -6.18
C GLN A 36 -13.92 -6.56 -6.49
N ALA A 37 -13.66 -7.37 -5.46
CA ALA A 37 -13.22 -8.75 -5.63
C ALA A 37 -14.28 -9.59 -6.36
N ALA A 38 -15.56 -9.45 -5.99
CA ALA A 38 -16.66 -10.16 -6.64
C ALA A 38 -16.84 -9.75 -8.11
N LYS A 39 -16.72 -8.46 -8.43
CA LYS A 39 -16.77 -7.96 -9.82
C LYS A 39 -15.63 -8.51 -10.66
N LEU A 40 -14.41 -8.56 -10.12
CA LEU A 40 -13.26 -9.09 -10.83
C LEU A 40 -13.44 -10.59 -11.09
N GLU A 41 -13.79 -11.36 -10.06
CA GLU A 41 -14.04 -12.80 -10.17
C GLU A 41 -15.15 -13.13 -11.18
N THR A 42 -16.23 -12.34 -11.21
CA THR A 42 -17.29 -12.50 -12.21
C THR A 42 -16.80 -12.21 -13.63
N ALA A 43 -15.89 -11.25 -13.79
CA ALA A 43 -15.37 -10.83 -15.10
C ALA A 43 -14.22 -11.69 -15.62
N THR A 44 -13.41 -12.29 -14.74
CA THR A 44 -12.22 -13.07 -15.10
C THR A 44 -12.41 -14.58 -14.89
N GLY A 45 -13.37 -15.00 -14.06
CA GLY A 45 -13.46 -16.37 -13.54
C GLY A 45 -12.27 -16.81 -12.70
N ILE A 46 -11.34 -15.89 -12.40
CA ILE A 46 -10.01 -16.16 -11.83
C ILE A 46 -9.76 -15.21 -10.67
N ARG A 47 -9.43 -15.77 -9.51
CA ARG A 47 -9.16 -15.02 -8.28
C ARG A 47 -7.72 -14.52 -8.17
N GLU A 48 -6.78 -15.15 -8.89
CA GLU A 48 -5.37 -14.74 -8.87
C GLU A 48 -5.20 -13.37 -9.52
N SER A 49 -4.39 -12.53 -8.90
CA SER A 49 -4.05 -11.20 -9.38
C SER A 49 -2.60 -10.85 -9.01
N PRO A 50 -1.81 -10.22 -9.90
CA PRO A 50 -0.38 -9.96 -9.69
C PRO A 50 -0.04 -9.28 -8.36
N ASP A 51 -0.86 -8.32 -7.94
CA ASP A 51 -0.73 -7.54 -6.71
C ASP A 51 -1.00 -8.34 -5.42
N THR A 52 -1.69 -9.48 -5.52
CA THR A 52 -1.93 -10.41 -4.41
C THR A 52 -0.82 -11.46 -4.26
N SER A 53 0.09 -11.53 -5.24
CA SER A 53 1.27 -12.38 -5.20
C SER A 53 2.45 -11.63 -4.56
N PHE A 54 3.22 -12.33 -3.72
CA PHE A 54 4.44 -11.75 -3.13
C PHE A 54 5.62 -11.78 -4.11
N ILE A 55 5.73 -12.86 -4.91
CA ILE A 55 6.76 -13.05 -5.93
C ILE A 55 6.09 -13.69 -7.15
N TYR A 56 6.35 -13.14 -8.34
CA TYR A 56 5.97 -13.72 -9.63
C TYR A 56 6.96 -13.25 -10.71
N SER A 57 6.94 -13.89 -11.88
CA SER A 57 7.77 -13.56 -13.03
C SER A 57 7.00 -12.81 -14.11
N ALA A 58 7.72 -12.19 -15.05
CA ALA A 58 7.10 -11.60 -16.23
C ALA A 58 6.23 -12.63 -16.99
N ASN A 59 6.67 -13.89 -17.08
CA ASN A 59 5.90 -14.94 -17.76
C ASN A 59 4.59 -15.27 -17.04
N ASP A 60 4.59 -15.30 -15.71
CA ASP A 60 3.37 -15.51 -14.92
C ASP A 60 2.35 -14.39 -15.20
N LEU A 61 2.83 -13.15 -15.32
CA LEU A 61 1.98 -12.00 -15.68
C LEU A 61 1.33 -12.16 -17.06
N TYR A 62 2.05 -12.69 -18.06
CA TYR A 62 1.46 -12.98 -19.37
C TYR A 62 0.52 -14.19 -19.34
N GLN A 63 0.76 -15.19 -18.49
CA GLN A 63 -0.17 -16.31 -18.29
C GLN A 63 -1.48 -15.82 -17.66
N MET A 64 -1.39 -14.92 -16.67
CA MET A 64 -2.58 -14.25 -16.10
C MET A 64 -3.31 -13.42 -17.17
N ALA A 65 -2.57 -12.65 -17.98
CA ALA A 65 -3.14 -11.84 -19.05
C ALA A 65 -3.87 -12.69 -20.12
N ASP A 66 -3.32 -13.85 -20.46
CA ASP A 66 -3.97 -14.83 -21.35
C ASP A 66 -5.25 -15.37 -20.71
N ALA A 67 -5.14 -15.88 -19.47
CA ALA A 67 -6.23 -16.51 -18.74
C ALA A 67 -7.40 -15.55 -18.48
N TYR A 68 -7.14 -14.27 -18.27
CA TYR A 68 -8.18 -13.23 -18.12
C TYR A 68 -8.99 -12.98 -19.40
N GLY A 69 -8.44 -13.28 -20.58
CA GLY A 69 -9.05 -12.90 -21.85
C GLY A 69 -9.19 -11.38 -22.02
N ALA A 70 -9.77 -10.94 -23.14
CA ALA A 70 -9.86 -9.51 -23.45
C ALA A 70 -10.72 -8.73 -22.44
N GLU A 71 -11.86 -9.29 -22.03
CA GLU A 71 -12.79 -8.64 -21.09
C GLU A 71 -12.21 -8.56 -19.68
N GLY A 72 -11.61 -9.65 -19.19
CA GLY A 72 -10.98 -9.70 -17.87
C GLY A 72 -9.79 -8.74 -17.77
N ARG A 73 -8.96 -8.63 -18.81
CA ARG A 73 -7.87 -7.63 -18.86
C ARG A 73 -8.41 -6.19 -18.81
N ALA A 74 -9.48 -5.90 -19.54
CA ALA A 74 -10.11 -4.58 -19.50
C ALA A 74 -10.73 -4.28 -18.11
N ALA A 75 -11.34 -5.27 -17.47
CA ALA A 75 -11.85 -5.16 -16.11
C ALA A 75 -10.73 -4.93 -15.08
N TYR A 76 -9.62 -5.67 -15.21
CA TYR A 76 -8.41 -5.51 -14.40
C TYR A 76 -7.87 -4.08 -14.49
N ILE A 77 -7.69 -3.53 -15.71
CA ILE A 77 -7.19 -2.16 -15.89
C ILE A 77 -8.15 -1.15 -15.23
N ARG A 78 -9.47 -1.30 -15.44
CA ARG A 78 -10.46 -0.42 -14.79
C ARG A 78 -10.39 -0.48 -13.26
N ALA A 79 -10.16 -1.67 -12.68
CA ALA A 79 -9.96 -1.82 -11.25
C ALA A 79 -8.74 -1.01 -10.76
N ARG A 80 -7.59 -1.13 -11.43
CA ARG A 80 -6.35 -0.41 -11.08
C ARG A 80 -6.45 1.10 -11.12
N PHE A 81 -7.30 1.64 -12.00
CA PHE A 81 -7.51 3.07 -12.15
C PHE A 81 -8.83 3.57 -11.51
N SER A 82 -9.40 2.82 -10.56
CA SER A 82 -10.60 3.23 -9.81
C SER A 82 -10.39 3.16 -8.30
N PHE A 83 -10.91 2.13 -7.62
CA PHE A 83 -10.78 1.99 -6.17
C PHE A 83 -9.32 1.79 -5.75
N ASP A 84 -8.51 1.18 -6.61
CA ASP A 84 -7.14 0.81 -6.29
C ASP A 84 -6.19 2.02 -6.31
N LEU A 85 -6.60 3.15 -6.90
CA LEU A 85 -5.89 4.42 -6.69
C LEU A 85 -6.14 4.98 -5.28
N VAL A 86 -7.33 4.73 -4.74
CA VAL A 86 -7.77 5.26 -3.44
C VAL A 86 -7.26 4.42 -2.29
N PHE A 87 -7.17 3.10 -2.46
CA PHE A 87 -6.73 2.18 -1.40
C PHE A 87 -5.35 2.53 -0.81
N PRO A 88 -4.28 2.70 -1.62
CA PRO A 88 -2.97 3.11 -1.12
C PRO A 88 -2.99 4.48 -0.45
N LEU A 89 -3.83 5.43 -0.88
CA LEU A 89 -3.95 6.75 -0.23
C LEU A 89 -4.48 6.61 1.18
N VAL A 90 -5.60 5.89 1.32
CA VAL A 90 -6.28 5.72 2.61
C VAL A 90 -5.38 4.94 3.57
N PHE A 91 -4.75 3.86 3.10
CA PHE A 91 -3.87 3.05 3.92
C PHE A 91 -2.59 3.80 4.32
N THR A 92 -1.97 4.52 3.38
CA THR A 92 -0.81 5.38 3.65
C THR A 92 -1.14 6.49 4.64
N PHE A 93 -2.30 7.13 4.48
CA PHE A 93 -2.74 8.17 5.41
C PHE A 93 -2.89 7.63 6.83
N PHE A 94 -3.48 6.44 6.98
CA PHE A 94 -3.53 5.75 8.27
C PHE A 94 -2.12 5.48 8.82
N LEU A 95 -1.25 4.82 8.05
CA LEU A 95 0.09 4.46 8.52
C LEU A 95 0.93 5.68 8.90
N VAL A 96 0.94 6.72 8.06
CA VAL A 96 1.70 7.96 8.31
C VAL A 96 1.21 8.66 9.58
N THR A 97 -0.11 8.78 9.76
CA THR A 97 -0.66 9.48 10.93
C THR A 97 -0.49 8.68 12.22
N ALA A 98 -0.68 7.36 12.16
CA ALA A 98 -0.47 6.47 13.30
C ALA A 98 1.01 6.42 13.72
N ILE A 99 1.93 6.23 12.77
CA ILE A 99 3.39 6.23 13.05
C ILE A 99 3.81 7.59 13.60
N SER A 100 3.40 8.70 12.97
CA SER A 100 3.76 10.05 13.44
C SER A 100 3.22 10.33 14.84
N TRP A 101 1.97 9.96 15.13
CA TRP A 101 1.40 10.14 16.46
C TRP A 101 2.16 9.34 17.52
N VAL A 102 2.41 8.06 17.29
CA VAL A 102 3.15 7.20 18.23
C VAL A 102 4.58 7.70 18.42
N TYR A 103 5.29 7.99 17.34
CA TYR A 103 6.71 8.35 17.39
C TYR A 103 6.94 9.72 18.05
N ALA A 104 5.94 10.61 18.04
CA ALA A 104 5.99 11.87 18.78
C ALA A 104 6.06 11.68 20.31
N HIS A 105 5.56 10.54 20.82
CA HIS A 105 5.56 10.22 22.24
C HIS A 105 6.74 9.33 22.67
N VAL A 106 7.46 8.78 21.69
CA VAL A 106 8.52 7.78 21.92
C VAL A 106 9.91 8.35 21.67
N PHE A 107 10.05 9.25 20.71
CA PHE A 107 11.35 9.77 20.28
C PHE A 107 11.46 11.29 20.46
N PRO A 108 12.65 11.80 20.84
CA PRO A 108 12.90 13.24 20.89
C PRO A 108 12.86 13.86 19.50
N THR A 109 12.68 15.19 19.44
CA THR A 109 12.45 15.89 18.17
C THR A 109 13.56 15.73 17.13
N GLU A 110 14.80 15.57 17.60
CA GLU A 110 16.01 15.43 16.79
C GLU A 110 16.30 13.98 16.35
N SER A 111 15.51 13.00 16.81
CA SER A 111 15.75 11.59 16.51
C SER A 111 15.57 11.29 15.02
N ALA A 112 16.57 10.63 14.42
CA ALA A 112 16.49 10.17 13.03
C ALA A 112 15.28 9.24 12.80
N TRP A 113 14.88 8.46 13.81
CA TRP A 113 13.72 7.56 13.76
C TRP A 113 12.41 8.26 13.44
N ARG A 114 12.30 9.58 13.67
CA ARG A 114 11.11 10.34 13.31
C ARG A 114 10.84 10.37 11.80
N HIS A 115 11.87 10.19 10.97
CA HIS A 115 11.71 10.10 9.51
C HIS A 115 11.11 8.76 9.05
N ALA A 116 10.97 7.77 9.93
CA ALA A 116 10.31 6.51 9.63
C ALA A 116 8.84 6.70 9.20
N ASN A 117 8.22 7.83 9.56
CA ASN A 117 6.89 8.20 9.08
C ASN A 117 6.81 8.49 7.56
N LEU A 118 7.95 8.55 6.85
CA LEU A 118 8.00 8.68 5.39
C LEU A 118 7.99 7.33 4.67
N VAL A 119 8.29 6.23 5.36
CA VAL A 119 8.36 4.88 4.78
C VAL A 119 7.06 4.46 4.08
N PRO A 120 5.85 4.74 4.62
CA PRO A 120 4.60 4.39 3.93
C PRO A 120 4.44 5.07 2.56
N LEU A 121 4.96 6.29 2.38
CA LEU A 121 4.90 6.99 1.09
C LEU A 121 5.61 6.22 -0.02
N SER A 122 6.74 5.59 0.30
CA SER A 122 7.45 4.76 -0.68
C SER A 122 6.60 3.56 -1.10
N GLY A 123 5.95 2.89 -0.14
CA GLY A 123 5.03 1.78 -0.44
C GLY A 123 3.92 2.19 -1.40
N MET A 124 3.31 3.36 -1.18
CA MET A 124 2.28 3.93 -2.05
C MET A 124 2.80 4.22 -3.46
N VAL A 125 3.99 4.81 -3.59
CA VAL A 125 4.58 5.11 -4.90
C VAL A 125 4.84 3.82 -5.67
N PHE A 126 5.38 2.79 -5.02
CA PHE A 126 5.62 1.50 -5.66
C PHE A 126 4.34 0.75 -6.02
N ASP A 127 3.26 0.94 -5.26
CA ASP A 127 1.94 0.43 -5.64
C ASP A 127 1.43 1.05 -6.94
N TYR A 128 1.51 2.37 -7.09
CA TYR A 128 1.11 3.02 -8.34
C TYR A 128 1.99 2.64 -9.53
N LEU A 129 3.30 2.46 -9.31
CA LEU A 129 4.21 2.01 -10.36
C LEU A 129 3.91 0.57 -10.79
N GLU A 130 3.58 -0.30 -9.84
CA GLU A 130 3.14 -1.67 -10.07
C GLU A 130 1.84 -1.70 -10.87
N ASN A 131 0.81 -0.99 -10.39
CA ASN A 131 -0.50 -0.86 -11.03
C ASN A 131 -0.39 -0.35 -12.48
N LEU A 132 0.45 0.66 -12.72
CA LEU A 132 0.72 1.18 -14.06
C LEU A 132 1.41 0.13 -14.94
N SER A 133 2.44 -0.54 -14.42
CA SER A 133 3.24 -1.51 -15.17
C SER A 133 2.43 -2.75 -15.55
N ALA A 134 1.70 -3.32 -14.60
CA ALA A 134 0.83 -4.47 -14.82
C ALA A 134 -0.30 -4.12 -15.81
N SER A 135 -0.93 -2.95 -15.65
CA SER A 135 -1.96 -2.49 -16.58
C SER A 135 -1.44 -2.30 -18.01
N LEU A 136 -0.21 -1.82 -18.19
CA LEU A 136 0.39 -1.68 -19.51
C LEU A 136 0.64 -3.04 -20.18
N VAL A 137 1.08 -4.04 -19.40
CA VAL A 137 1.22 -5.42 -19.89
C VAL A 137 -0.14 -5.99 -20.30
N MET A 138 -1.17 -5.80 -19.47
CA MET A 138 -2.53 -6.26 -19.76
C MET A 138 -3.10 -5.59 -21.02
N LEU A 139 -2.83 -4.29 -21.21
CA LEU A 139 -3.30 -3.53 -22.36
C LEU A 139 -2.64 -4.00 -23.67
N ARG A 140 -1.34 -4.32 -23.62
CA ARG A 140 -0.56 -4.69 -24.80
C ARG A 140 -0.56 -6.18 -25.11
N TYR A 141 -1.10 -7.03 -24.24
CA TYR A 141 -1.22 -8.46 -24.50
C TYR A 141 -1.99 -8.72 -25.83
N PRO A 142 -1.49 -9.57 -26.75
CA PRO A 142 -0.41 -10.56 -26.58
C PRO A 142 1.01 -10.05 -26.92
N GLN A 143 1.17 -8.78 -27.30
CA GLN A 143 2.50 -8.22 -27.55
C GLN A 143 3.28 -8.09 -26.24
N ARG A 144 4.57 -8.43 -26.28
CA ARG A 144 5.47 -8.23 -25.14
C ARG A 144 5.71 -6.73 -24.90
N THR A 145 5.73 -6.36 -23.63
CA THR A 145 6.06 -5.04 -23.11
C THR A 145 7.42 -5.11 -22.40
N ALA A 146 8.47 -5.30 -23.21
CA ALA A 146 9.83 -5.45 -22.70
C ALA A 146 10.21 -4.35 -21.70
N VAL A 147 11.03 -4.72 -20.71
CA VAL A 147 11.42 -3.90 -19.55
C VAL A 147 10.29 -3.73 -18.54
N VAL A 148 9.11 -3.26 -18.95
CA VAL A 148 8.00 -2.99 -18.02
C VAL A 148 7.45 -4.28 -17.41
N ASP A 149 7.40 -5.36 -18.18
CA ASP A 149 6.97 -6.68 -17.70
C ASP A 149 7.87 -7.25 -16.60
N TRP A 150 9.17 -6.91 -16.60
CA TRP A 150 10.10 -7.23 -15.51
C TRP A 150 10.01 -6.25 -14.33
N LEU A 151 9.65 -4.99 -14.59
CA LEU A 151 9.50 -3.99 -13.53
C LEU A 151 8.25 -4.23 -12.67
N ALA A 152 7.15 -4.71 -13.25
CA ALA A 152 5.92 -5.00 -12.49
C ALA A 152 6.15 -5.91 -11.26
N PRO A 153 6.77 -7.10 -11.36
CA PRO A 153 7.05 -7.94 -10.19
C PRO A 153 8.07 -7.32 -9.24
N VAL A 154 9.04 -6.56 -9.74
CA VAL A 154 10.00 -5.83 -8.89
C VAL A 154 9.28 -4.77 -8.05
N PHE A 155 8.41 -3.97 -8.65
CA PHE A 155 7.60 -2.99 -7.94
C PHE A 155 6.65 -3.64 -6.94
N THR A 156 6.06 -4.80 -7.29
CA THR A 156 5.25 -5.60 -6.35
C THR A 156 6.06 -5.99 -5.11
N LEU A 157 7.25 -6.54 -5.30
CA LEU A 157 8.12 -6.94 -4.18
C LEU A 157 8.52 -5.74 -3.32
N ILE A 158 8.98 -4.65 -3.95
CA ILE A 158 9.42 -3.45 -3.23
C ILE A 158 8.25 -2.84 -2.44
N LYS A 159 7.06 -2.75 -3.05
CA LYS A 159 5.82 -2.34 -2.39
C LYS A 159 5.61 -3.16 -1.11
N TRP A 160 5.58 -4.48 -1.23
CA TRP A 160 5.31 -5.37 -0.10
C TRP A 160 6.35 -5.24 1.02
N VAL A 161 7.62 -5.01 0.67
CA VAL A 161 8.66 -4.70 1.67
C VAL A 161 8.34 -3.40 2.40
N PHE A 162 8.03 -2.30 1.70
CA PHE A 162 7.72 -1.02 2.34
C PHE A 162 6.45 -1.07 3.19
N ILE A 163 5.41 -1.76 2.72
CA ILE A 163 4.18 -1.99 3.49
C ILE A 163 4.49 -2.77 4.77
N SER A 164 5.21 -3.88 4.65
CA SER A 164 5.56 -4.73 5.80
C SER A 164 6.40 -3.97 6.82
N VAL A 165 7.41 -3.24 6.37
CA VAL A 165 8.26 -2.40 7.24
C VAL A 165 7.43 -1.31 7.91
N SER A 166 6.49 -0.68 7.21
CA SER A 166 5.61 0.35 7.79
C SER A 166 4.74 -0.22 8.93
N VAL A 167 4.17 -1.40 8.74
CA VAL A 167 3.39 -2.08 9.79
C VAL A 167 4.28 -2.45 10.97
N LEU A 168 5.48 -2.98 10.73
CA LEU A 168 6.44 -3.30 11.80
C LEU A 168 6.86 -2.06 12.60
N LEU A 169 7.11 -0.93 11.92
CA LEU A 169 7.44 0.34 12.57
C LEU A 169 6.28 0.82 13.47
N LEU A 170 5.04 0.74 12.97
CA LEU A 170 3.87 1.11 13.77
C LEU A 170 3.74 0.23 15.02
N VAL A 171 3.84 -1.09 14.86
CA VAL A 171 3.74 -2.05 15.98
C VAL A 171 4.87 -1.82 16.98
N ALA A 172 6.13 -1.71 16.52
CA ALA A 172 7.27 -1.48 17.39
C ALA A 172 7.15 -0.17 18.17
N GLY A 173 6.77 0.92 17.50
CA GLY A 173 6.51 2.20 18.16
C GLY A 173 5.40 2.10 19.19
N PHE A 174 4.30 1.41 18.86
CA PHE A 174 3.15 1.30 19.78
C PHE A 174 3.52 0.49 21.03
N LEU A 175 4.26 -0.61 20.86
CA LEU A 175 4.80 -1.39 21.98
C LEU A 175 5.73 -0.54 22.87
N GLN A 176 6.59 0.28 22.27
CA GLN A 176 7.48 1.16 23.02
C GLN A 176 6.73 2.26 23.77
N TRP A 177 5.71 2.86 23.14
CA TRP A 177 4.83 3.84 23.77
C TRP A 177 4.09 3.26 24.98
N MET A 178 3.55 2.03 24.86
CA MET A 178 2.90 1.35 25.97
C MET A 178 3.86 1.06 27.13
N ARG A 179 5.12 0.70 26.84
CA ARG A 179 6.15 0.49 27.88
C ARG A 179 6.46 1.79 28.61
N ALA A 180 6.70 2.87 27.87
CA ALA A 180 7.00 4.18 28.45
C ALA A 180 5.85 4.71 29.33
N LYS A 181 4.59 4.48 28.94
CA LYS A 181 3.44 4.85 29.79
C LYS A 181 3.40 4.09 31.12
N LYS A 182 3.64 2.78 31.08
CA LYS A 182 3.62 1.94 32.31
C LYS A 182 4.69 2.36 33.32
N GLU A 183 5.85 2.83 32.85
CA GLU A 183 6.93 3.29 33.73
C GLU A 183 6.63 4.64 34.40
N VAL A 184 5.79 5.48 33.79
CA VAL A 184 5.39 6.79 34.36
C VAL A 184 4.26 6.65 35.38
N ASP A 185 3.43 5.62 35.25
CA ASP A 185 2.29 5.35 36.14
C ASP A 185 2.68 4.54 37.40
N LEU A 186 3.95 4.14 37.55
CA LEU A 186 4.53 3.42 38.70
C LEU A 186 5.37 4.34 39.58
#